data_AF-A0A9N9JQ08-F1
#
_entry.id   AF-A0A9N9JQ08-F1
#
_cell.length_a   1.000
_cell.length_b   1.000
_cell.length_c   1.000
_cell.angle_alpha   90.00
_cell.angle_beta   90.00
_cell.angle_gamma   90.00
#
_symmetry.space_group_name_H-M   'P 1'
#
loop_
_entity.id
_entity.type
_entity.pdbx_description
1 polymer ?
#
loop_
_entity_poly.entity_id
_entity_poly.type
_entity_poly.pdbx_seq_one_letter_code
_entity_poly.pdbx_strand_id
1 'polypeptide(L)' 'AFANVLYKNTALSSLDLSNNQLDSKAGKTLAKALDKNKTLKYLGLK' A
#
# COMPACT_ATOMS: atom_id res chain seq x y z
N ALA A 1 -2.90 -11.08 -2.24
CA ALA A 1 -4.22 -10.63 -1.75
C ALA A 1 -4.23 -9.14 -1.41
N PHE A 2 -3.47 -8.69 -0.40
CA PHE A 2 -3.47 -7.29 0.06
C PHE A 2 -3.16 -6.24 -1.02
N ALA A 3 -2.04 -6.38 -1.74
CA ALA A 3 -1.66 -5.40 -2.76
C ALA A 3 -2.67 -5.27 -3.92
N ASN A 4 -3.38 -6.36 -4.25
CA ASN A 4 -4.46 -6.30 -5.26
C ASN A 4 -5.70 -5.57 -4.72
N VAL A 5 -6.00 -5.74 -3.42
CA VAL A 5 -7.05 -4.96 -2.76
C VAL A 5 -6.68 -3.49 -2.77
N LEU A 6 -5.45 -3.15 -2.38
CA LEU A 6 -4.96 -1.77 -2.42
C LEU A 6 -5.01 -1.20 -3.84
N TYR A 7 -4.56 -1.94 -4.86
CA TYR A 7 -4.65 -1.56 -6.27
C TYR A 7 -6.09 -1.18 -6.70
N LYS A 8 -7.11 -1.95 -6.31
CA LYS A 8 -8.52 -1.71 -6.68
C LYS A 8 -9.26 -0.75 -5.74
N ASN A 9 -8.68 -0.42 -4.60
CA ASN A 9 -9.38 0.34 -3.57
C ASN A 9 -9.55 1.80 -4.03
N THR A 10 -10.79 2.26 -4.13
CA THR A 10 -11.14 3.62 -4.56
C THR A 10 -11.66 4.50 -3.43
N ALA A 11 -11.66 4.02 -2.19
CA ALA A 11 -12.23 4.74 -1.04
C ALA A 11 -11.17 5.17 -0.02
N LEU A 12 -10.12 4.37 0.15
CA LEU A 12 -9.12 4.56 1.18
C LEU A 12 -8.17 5.71 0.81
N SER A 13 -8.10 6.72 1.66
CA SER A 13 -7.22 7.88 1.50
C SER A 13 -5.97 7.82 2.40
N SER A 14 -5.99 7.01 3.45
CA SER A 14 -4.88 6.84 4.39
C SER A 14 -4.73 5.39 4.80
N LEU A 15 -3.48 4.93 4.85
CA LEU A 15 -3.11 3.59 5.29
C LEU A 15 -1.84 3.70 6.14
N ASP A 16 -1.91 3.23 7.38
CA ASP A 16 -0.73 3.13 8.22
C ASP A 16 -0.26 1.68 8.32
N LEU A 17 0.97 1.43 7.87
CA LEU A 17 1.67 0.16 8.02
C LEU A 17 2.89 0.31 8.95
N SER A 18 2.95 1.39 9.74
CA SER A 18 3.95 1.55 10.80
C SER A 18 4.04 0.29 11.65
N ASN A 19 5.25 -0.05 12.09
CA ASN A 19 5.54 -1.23 12.91
C ASN A 19 5.20 -2.60 12.26
N ASN A 20 4.97 -2.68 10.95
CA ASN A 20 4.87 -3.96 10.25
C ASN A 20 6.22 -4.37 9.65
N GLN A 21 6.53 -5.67 9.73
CA GLN A 21 7.70 -6.22 9.04
C GLN A 21 7.42 -6.33 7.54
N LEU A 22 7.95 -5.38 6.79
CA LEU A 22 7.91 -5.37 5.32
C LEU A 22 9.27 -5.82 4.80
N ASP A 23 9.34 -7.05 4.31
CA ASP A 23 10.52 -7.50 3.59
C ASP A 23 10.64 -6.83 2.20
N SER A 24 11.78 -7.02 1.53
CA SER A 24 12.03 -6.41 0.22
C SER A 24 11.03 -6.85 -0.86
N LYS A 25 10.44 -8.05 -0.73
CA LYS A 25 9.44 -8.57 -1.66
C LYS A 25 8.09 -7.89 -1.45
N ALA A 26 7.64 -7.77 -0.20
CA ALA A 26 6.46 -7.05 0.21
C ALA A 26 6.55 -5.58 -0.20
N GLY A 27 7.71 -4.93 0.00
CA GLY A 27 7.96 -3.55 -0.43
C GLY A 27 7.81 -3.36 -1.95
N LYS A 28 8.39 -4.25 -2.76
CA LYS A 28 8.23 -4.22 -4.22
C LYS A 28 6.78 -4.42 -4.66
N THR A 29 6.08 -5.35 -4.02
CA THR A 29 4.67 -5.63 -4.31
C THR A 29 3.77 -4.46 -3.91
N LEU A 30 4.03 -3.82 -2.78
CA LEU A 30 3.33 -2.63 -2.32
C LEU A 30 3.54 -1.45 -3.28
N ALA A 31 4.79 -1.20 -3.70
CA ALA A 31 5.12 -0.14 -4.66
C ALA A 31 4.35 -0.28 -5.99
N LYS A 32 4.23 -1.51 -6.51
CA LYS A 32 3.44 -1.78 -7.74
C LYS A 32 1.95 -1.47 -7.57
N ALA A 33 1.38 -1.74 -6.40
CA ALA A 33 -0.01 -1.42 -6.12
C ALA A 33 -0.23 0.10 -6.00
N LEU A 34 0.71 0.80 -5.35
CA LEU A 34 0.66 2.24 -5.14
C LEU A 34 0.81 3.04 -6.43
N ASP A 35 1.59 2.58 -7.41
CA ASP A 35 1.71 3.22 -8.73
C ASP A 35 0.33 3.43 -9.41
N LYS A 36 -0.59 2.50 -9.15
CA LYS A 36 -1.90 2.46 -9.79
C LYS A 36 -3.03 2.98 -8.90
N ASN A 37 -2.93 2.83 -7.58
CA ASN A 37 -3.90 3.40 -6.66
C ASN A 37 -3.85 4.95 -6.74
N LYS A 38 -5.00 5.59 -7.00
CA LYS A 38 -5.09 7.06 -7.15
C LYS A 38 -5.73 7.77 -5.94
N THR A 39 -6.23 7.01 -4.99
CA THR A 39 -7.08 7.48 -3.89
C THR A 39 -6.30 7.60 -2.59
N LEU A 40 -5.34 6.70 -2.36
CA LEU A 40 -4.43 6.75 -1.22
C LEU A 40 -3.52 7.98 -1.32
N LYS A 41 -3.61 8.84 -0.31
CA LYS A 41 -2.82 10.08 -0.18
C LYS A 41 -1.73 9.96 0.88
N TYR A 42 -1.95 9.11 1.88
CA TYR A 42 -1.02 8.91 2.99
C TYR A 42 -0.70 7.43 3.18
N LEU A 43 0.59 7.14 3.32
CA LEU A 43 1.11 5.82 3.64
C LEU A 43 2.16 5.94 4.75
N GLY A 44 1.90 5.30 5.90
CA GLY A 44 2.88 5.12 6.97
C GLY A 44 3.66 3.83 6.80
N LEU A 45 4.99 3.86 6.94
CA LEU A 45 5.88 2.68 6.81
C LEU A 45 6.91 2.55 7.94
N LYS A 46 6.86 3.44 8.93
CA LYS A 46 7.96 3.65 9.89
C LYS A 46 7.74 2.92 11.21
#